data_AF-A0A1U7CQJ6-F1
#
_entry.id   AF-A0A1U7CQJ6-F1
#
_cell.length_a   1.000
_cell.length_b   1.000
_cell.length_c   1.000
_cell.angle_alpha   90.00
_cell.angle_beta   90.00
_cell.angle_gamma   90.00
#
_symmetry.space_group_name_H-M   'P 1'
#
loop_
_entity.id
_entity.type
_entity.pdbx_description
1 polymer ?
#
loop_
_entity_poly.entity_id
_entity_poly.type
_entity_poly.pdbx_seq_one_letter_code
_entity_poly.pdbx_strand_id
1 'polypeptide(L)'
;MIRARRPRISPSNGRTQARTSTRPAAQVACIVFGDGEIVAEAVNLLVQTHDPTAHAEFLAIRAAAAALGAENFTGCAFTLLAHCCPMYLAAARIDGLFSVL
;
A
#
# COMPACT_ATOMS: atom_id res chain seq x y z
N MET A 1 -5.45 -1.57 -28.22
CA MET A 1 -6.02 -2.24 -27.02
C MET A 1 -4.88 -2.88 -26.24
N ILE A 2 -4.37 -2.22 -25.20
CA ILE A 2 -3.35 -2.79 -24.32
C ILE A 2 -4.08 -3.72 -23.35
N ARG A 3 -3.85 -5.03 -23.51
CA ARG A 3 -4.43 -6.07 -22.67
C ARG A 3 -3.69 -6.04 -21.33
N ALA A 4 -4.38 -5.66 -20.25
CA ALA A 4 -3.82 -5.69 -18.89
C ALA A 4 -3.28 -7.11 -18.62
N ARG A 5 -1.95 -7.25 -18.58
CA ARG A 5 -1.32 -8.52 -18.23
C ARG A 5 -1.61 -8.74 -16.75
N ARG A 6 -2.31 -9.83 -16.40
CA ARG A 6 -2.42 -10.27 -15.01
C ARG A 6 -0.98 -10.45 -14.48
N PRO A 7 -0.55 -9.69 -13.46
CA PRO A 7 0.77 -9.86 -12.88
C PRO A 7 0.85 -11.28 -12.32
N ARG A 8 1.96 -11.96 -12.62
CA ARG A 8 2.22 -13.32 -12.15
C ARG A 8 2.80 -13.19 -10.74
N ILE A 9 1.94 -13.02 -9.75
CA ILE A 9 2.34 -12.89 -8.34
C ILE A 9 2.76 -14.28 -7.86
N SER A 10 4.02 -14.41 -7.44
CA SER A 10 4.52 -15.60 -6.76
C SER A 10 3.97 -15.61 -5.34
N PRO A 11 3.47 -16.73 -4.79
CA PRO A 11 2.91 -16.77 -3.45
C PRO A 11 4.02 -16.44 -2.46
N SER A 12 4.00 -15.21 -1.92
CA SER A 12 4.92 -14.82 -0.85
C SER A 12 4.37 -15.43 0.44
N ASN A 13 5.15 -16.37 0.98
CA ASN A 13 4.81 -17.11 2.19
C ASN A 13 4.36 -16.18 3.30
N GLY A 14 3.13 -16.41 3.77
CA GLY A 14 2.47 -15.66 4.82
C GLY A 14 3.33 -15.50 6.07
N ARG A 15 3.53 -14.25 6.47
CA ARG A 15 3.81 -13.82 7.84
C ARG A 15 3.39 -12.36 7.96
N THR A 16 2.10 -12.17 8.23
CA THR A 16 1.54 -10.93 8.78
C THR A 16 2.39 -10.53 9.98
N GLN A 17 3.22 -9.50 9.85
CA GLN A 17 3.97 -8.94 10.96
C GLN A 17 3.48 -7.52 11.25
N ALA A 18 2.25 -7.44 11.73
CA ALA A 18 1.81 -6.32 12.56
C ALA A 18 2.51 -6.44 13.93
N ARG A 19 3.82 -6.12 13.98
CA ARG A 19 4.53 -5.95 15.25
C ARG A 19 4.05 -4.64 15.87
N THR A 20 3.19 -4.76 16.88
CA THR A 20 2.65 -3.67 17.68
C THR A 20 3.82 -2.88 18.30
N SER A 21 4.19 -1.75 17.70
CA SER A 21 5.11 -0.82 18.34
C SER A 21 4.37 -0.15 19.50
N THR A 22 4.97 -0.12 20.68
CA THR A 22 4.50 0.55 21.92
C THR A 22 4.43 2.08 21.84
N ARG A 23 4.23 2.63 20.64
CA ARG A 23 4.10 4.06 20.32
C ARG A 23 2.70 4.33 19.75
N PRO A 24 2.18 5.58 19.85
CA PRO A 24 0.82 5.92 19.42
C PRO A 24 0.55 5.35 18.03
N ALA A 25 -0.57 4.62 17.92
CA ALA A 25 -0.98 3.74 16.82
C ALA A 25 -0.10 3.89 15.56
N ALA A 26 0.85 2.98 15.37
CA ALA A 26 1.58 2.89 14.12
C ALA A 26 0.55 2.82 12.99
N GLN A 27 0.53 3.83 12.12
CA GLN A 27 -0.35 3.80 10.95
C GLN A 27 0.06 2.60 10.11
N VAL A 28 -0.91 1.76 9.78
CA VAL A 28 -0.74 0.59 8.91
C VAL A 28 -1.54 0.86 7.64
N ALA A 29 -0.97 0.49 6.51
CA ALA A 29 -1.60 0.51 5.21
C ALA A 29 -1.43 -0.83 4.52
N CYS A 30 -2.47 -1.25 3.81
CA CYS A 30 -2.51 -2.51 3.07
C CYS A 30 -3.10 -2.28 1.68
N ILE A 31 -2.45 -2.85 0.65
CA ILE A 31 -2.94 -2.88 -0.72
C ILE A 31 -3.37 -4.29 -1.06
N VAL A 32 -4.61 -4.41 -1.52
CA VAL A 32 -5.26 -5.65 -1.90
C VAL A 32 -5.59 -5.61 -3.40
N PHE A 33 -5.27 -6.69 -4.10
CA PHE A 33 -5.55 -6.83 -5.53
C PHE A 33 -6.53 -7.99 -5.78
N GLY A 34 -7.50 -7.76 -6.68
CA GLY A 34 -8.44 -8.81 -7.10
C GLY A 34 -9.27 -9.39 -5.95
N ASP A 35 -9.33 -10.72 -5.87
CA ASP A 35 -10.20 -11.50 -4.97
C ASP A 35 -9.72 -11.53 -3.49
N GLY A 36 -9.14 -10.44 -3.00
CA GLY A 36 -8.70 -10.32 -1.60
C GLY A 36 -7.23 -10.68 -1.33
N GLU A 37 -6.39 -10.76 -2.37
CA GLU A 37 -4.95 -11.02 -2.19
C GLU A 37 -4.22 -9.76 -1.72
N ILE A 38 -3.54 -9.84 -0.58
CA ILE A 38 -2.69 -8.75 -0.08
C ILE A 38 -1.41 -8.72 -0.90
N VAL A 39 -1.20 -7.63 -1.64
CA VAL A 39 0.00 -7.40 -2.46
C VAL A 39 1.11 -6.75 -1.63
N ALA A 40 0.73 -5.81 -0.75
CA ALA A 40 1.67 -5.10 0.08
C ALA A 40 1.03 -4.66 1.40
N GLU A 41 1.81 -4.72 2.47
CA GLU A 41 1.47 -4.16 3.78
C GLU A 41 2.67 -3.33 4.25
N ALA A 42 2.41 -2.16 4.83
CA ALA A 42 3.44 -1.30 5.35
C ALA A 42 2.98 -0.54 6.59
N VAL A 43 3.97 -0.09 7.38
CA VAL A 43 3.78 0.74 8.57
C VAL A 43 4.50 2.06 8.42
N ASN A 44 4.07 3.09 9.15
CA ASN A 44 4.78 4.38 9.15
C ASN A 44 6.20 4.22 9.74
N LEU A 45 7.18 4.69 8.98
CA LEU A 45 8.61 4.62 9.33
C LEU A 45 9.28 5.99 9.46
N LEU A 46 8.51 7.09 9.45
CA LEU A 46 9.03 8.47 9.43
C LEU A 46 10.13 8.73 10.46
N VAL A 47 9.95 8.26 11.70
CA VAL A 47 10.92 8.46 12.78
C VAL A 47 12.15 7.56 12.61
N GLN A 48 11.95 6.35 12.09
CA GLN A 48 12.99 5.33 11.95
C GLN A 48 13.92 5.63 10.77
N THR A 49 13.38 6.18 9.68
CA THR A 49 14.13 6.46 8.46
C THR A 49 14.52 7.92 8.32
N HIS A 50 14.02 8.80 9.21
CA HIS A 50 14.12 10.25 9.07
C HIS A 50 13.61 10.76 7.70
N ASP A 51 12.71 10.02 7.07
CA ASP A 51 12.09 10.36 5.79
C ASP A 51 10.67 10.89 6.06
N PRO A 52 10.41 12.19 5.84
CA PRO A 52 9.09 12.77 6.06
C PRO A 52 8.02 12.20 5.11
N THR A 53 8.41 11.47 4.06
CA THR A 53 7.50 10.82 3.10
C THR A 53 7.21 9.35 3.44
N ALA A 54 7.87 8.77 4.44
CA ALA A 54 7.75 7.35 4.81
C ALA A 54 6.47 7.03 5.61
N HIS A 55 5.35 7.53 5.13
CA HIS A 55 4.02 7.17 5.57
C HIS A 55 3.69 5.74 5.14
N ALA A 56 2.90 5.04 5.96
CA ALA A 56 2.46 3.67 5.66
C ALA A 56 1.86 3.56 4.25
N GLU A 57 1.07 4.56 3.88
CA GLU A 57 0.43 4.74 2.58
C GLU A 57 1.40 4.62 1.39
N PHE A 58 2.43 5.46 1.42
CA PHE A 58 3.44 5.53 0.36
C PHE A 58 4.32 4.29 0.33
N LEU A 59 4.66 3.76 1.50
CA LEU A 59 5.44 2.54 1.61
C LEU A 59 4.68 1.35 1.02
N ALA A 60 3.37 1.26 1.25
CA ALA A 60 2.51 0.23 0.65
C ALA A 60 2.42 0.38 -0.87
N ILE A 61 2.17 1.59 -1.39
CA ILE A 61 2.13 1.85 -2.85
C ILE A 61 3.45 1.47 -3.50
N ARG A 62 4.58 1.91 -2.94
CA ARG A 62 5.92 1.60 -3.49
C ARG A 62 6.18 0.11 -3.51
N ALA A 63 5.84 -0.61 -2.43
CA ALA A 63 5.98 -2.05 -2.37
C ALA A 63 5.08 -2.76 -3.39
N ALA A 64 3.83 -2.33 -3.55
CA ALA A 64 2.92 -2.91 -4.52
C ALA A 64 3.32 -2.60 -5.97
N ALA A 65 3.82 -1.39 -6.26
CA ALA A 65 4.31 -1.01 -7.59
C ALA A 65 5.49 -1.90 -7.99
N ALA A 66 6.42 -2.13 -7.06
CA ALA A 66 7.56 -3.02 -7.27
C ALA A 66 7.13 -4.48 -7.45
N ALA A 67 6.13 -4.95 -6.69
CA ALA A 67 5.62 -6.33 -6.78
C ALA A 67 4.85 -6.60 -8.08
N LEU A 68 4.04 -5.64 -8.53
CA LEU A 68 3.19 -5.78 -9.73
C LEU A 68 3.88 -5.32 -11.02
N GLY A 69 4.97 -4.55 -10.91
CA GLY A 69 5.61 -3.90 -12.05
C GLY A 69 4.68 -2.90 -12.74
N ALA A 70 3.86 -2.17 -11.97
CA ALA A 70 2.82 -1.28 -12.46
C ALA A 70 2.80 0.04 -11.69
N GLU A 71 2.52 1.14 -12.40
CA GLU A 71 2.32 2.47 -11.83
C GLU A 71 0.83 2.82 -11.60
N ASN A 72 -0.09 2.00 -12.10
CA ASN A 72 -1.53 2.24 -12.00
C ASN A 72 -2.21 1.08 -11.27
N PHE A 73 -2.96 1.42 -10.24
CA PHE A 73 -3.66 0.50 -9.33
C PHE A 73 -5.17 0.53 -9.51
N THR A 74 -5.66 0.97 -10.68
CA THR A 74 -7.09 0.89 -11.02
C THR A 74 -7.62 -0.52 -10.77
N GLY A 75 -8.66 -0.64 -9.94
CA GLY A 75 -9.26 -1.92 -9.55
C GLY A 75 -8.62 -2.60 -8.34
N CYS A 76 -7.62 -1.98 -7.72
CA CYS A 76 -7.12 -2.39 -6.41
C CYS A 76 -7.96 -1.76 -5.29
N ALA A 77 -8.03 -2.43 -4.16
CA ALA A 77 -8.58 -1.90 -2.93
C ALA A 77 -7.44 -1.51 -1.99
N PHE A 78 -7.61 -0.41 -1.28
CA PHE A 78 -6.64 0.07 -0.31
C PHE A 78 -7.30 0.22 1.05
N THR A 79 -6.68 -0.32 2.09
CA THR A 79 -7.16 -0.20 3.47
C THR A 79 -6.16 0.59 4.31
N LEU A 80 -6.64 1.61 5.02
CA LEU A 80 -5.87 2.35 6.01
C LEU A 80 -6.53 2.26 7.39
N LEU A 81 -5.71 2.15 8.43
CA LEU A 81 -6.22 2.22 9.82
C LEU A 81 -6.40 3.65 10.36
N ALA A 82 -5.98 4.69 9.63
CA ALA A 82 -6.00 6.07 10.11
C ALA A 82 -6.34 7.05 8.98
N HIS A 83 -6.65 8.30 9.35
CA HIS A 83 -6.96 9.34 8.37
C HIS A 83 -5.84 9.51 7.34
N CYS A 84 -6.23 9.64 6.07
CA CYS A 84 -5.31 9.89 4.98
C CYS A 84 -4.80 11.33 5.03
N CYS A 85 -3.49 11.50 4.84
CA CYS A 85 -2.91 12.83 4.69
C CYS A 85 -3.18 13.39 3.28
N PRO A 86 -3.17 14.73 3.08
CA PRO A 86 -3.42 15.34 1.78
C PRO A 86 -2.41 14.88 0.71
N MET A 87 -1.19 14.54 1.12
CA MET A 87 -0.15 14.00 0.23
C MET A 87 -0.58 12.66 -0.38
N TYR A 88 -1.12 11.74 0.42
CA TYR A 88 -1.62 10.46 -0.09
C TYR A 88 -2.88 10.64 -0.95
N LEU A 89 -3.80 11.52 -0.55
CA LEU A 89 -5.02 11.76 -1.32
C LEU A 89 -4.71 12.22 -2.75
N ALA A 90 -3.66 13.05 -2.92
CA ALA A 90 -3.18 13.45 -4.24
C ALA A 90 -2.58 12.27 -5.02
N ALA A 91 -1.73 11.45 -4.39
CA ALA A 91 -1.12 10.28 -5.03
C ALA A 91 -2.18 9.24 -5.45
N ALA A 92 -3.11 8.91 -4.56
CA ALA A 92 -4.20 7.97 -4.84
C ALA A 92 -5.01 8.39 -6.08
N ARG A 93 -5.24 9.70 -6.25
CA ARG A 93 -5.93 10.25 -7.42
C ARG A 93 -5.15 10.09 -8.72
N ILE A 94 -3.83 10.17 -8.66
CA ILE A 94 -2.94 10.00 -9.83
C ILE A 94 -2.86 8.52 -10.21
N ASP A 95 -2.73 7.65 -9.21
CA ASP A 95 -2.44 6.23 -9.38
C ASP A 95 -3.70 5.37 -9.61
N GLY A 96 -4.89 6.00 -9.65
CA GLY A 96 -6.17 5.34 -9.92
C GLY A 96 -6.80 4.63 -8.71
N LEU A 97 -6.33 4.92 -7.50
CA LEU A 97 -6.86 4.41 -6.24
C LEU A 97 -8.05 5.26 -5.78
N PHE A 98 -9.25 4.78 -6.08
CA PHE A 98 -10.50 5.47 -5.70
C PHE A 98 -11.22 4.86 -4.50
N SER A 99 -10.81 3.67 -4.02
CA SER A 99 -11.43 2.98 -2.90
C SER A 99 -10.47 2.94 -1.71
N VAL A 100 -10.78 3.75 -0.69
CA VAL A 100 -10.19 3.67 0.64
C VAL A 100 -11.24 3.00 1.54
N LEU A 101 -10.89 1.84 2.10
CA LEU A 101 -11.68 1.11 3.09
C LEU A 101 -11.15 1.37 4.51
#